data_AF-A0A067PJS0-F1
#
_entry.id   AF-A0A067PJS0-F1
#
_cell.length_a   1.000
_cell.length_b   1.000
_cell.length_c   1.000
_cell.angle_alpha   90.00
_cell.angle_beta   90.00
_cell.angle_gamma   90.00
#
_symmetry.space_group_name_H-M   'P 1'
#
loop_
_entity.id
_entity.type
_entity.pdbx_description
1 polymer ?
#
loop_
_entity_poly.entity_id
_entity_poly.type
_entity_poly.pdbx_seq_one_letter_code
_entity_poly.pdbx_strand_id
1 'polypeptide(L)'
;MVTLPQTKVIAHVPGWTILDRLYILNGTVYIVSDDPQSIPKPSLITSTSKPIDNDPVETASRLPTEKEMRIVSTKQAKELFGTTPSCVDGVSWLVNDPPQFIMHYYHWSAELFFGLWRTYSSLDPSIPPNGNTSLPPPRRMLFTHVDAEHWRDYARMNQWLVRSAFPSISMEYSTDWDERSAMGRPFVFDRVVFADRSAAMPAYNYQRTQRTASVPFALPGSPNWWSTIRNSVMEYSGLRDMVHLDISTNPVITYVSRQDWGRRMLIPEDHDRLVRELYQLREDYGYEVNVVSMDKLSRVEQLQLAGRTTILMGVHGNGLTSLVWMKPTPRSTVMEFFFPGGFAQDYEWTTRALGMVHYGFWGNRVFTRPGTPQVAYPEGFQGNAIPIDGAAVAKLCHERLILAHETDD
;
A
#
# COMPACT_ATOMS: atom_id res chain seq x y z
N MET A 1 -24.51 36.53 -10.77
CA MET A 1 -23.35 35.97 -11.51
C MET A 1 -22.84 34.77 -10.73
N VAL A 2 -22.63 33.62 -11.36
CA VAL A 2 -22.11 32.43 -10.66
C VAL A 2 -20.61 32.64 -10.42
N THR A 3 -20.21 32.70 -9.15
CA THR A 3 -18.80 32.69 -8.72
C THR A 3 -18.29 31.25 -8.72
N LEU A 4 -17.13 31.01 -9.35
CA LEU A 4 -16.47 29.71 -9.29
C LEU A 4 -15.85 29.53 -7.90
N PRO A 5 -16.18 28.46 -7.17
CA PRO A 5 -15.59 28.23 -5.86
C PRO A 5 -14.08 27.96 -5.99
N GLN A 6 -13.29 28.55 -5.09
CA GLN A 6 -11.86 28.26 -5.01
C GLN A 6 -11.61 26.81 -4.58
N THR A 7 -10.54 26.22 -5.09
CA THR A 7 -10.01 24.92 -4.67
C THR A 7 -9.47 25.06 -3.24
N LYS A 8 -9.76 24.07 -2.38
CA LYS A 8 -9.20 24.03 -1.02
C LYS A 8 -8.24 22.86 -0.90
N VAL A 9 -7.04 23.12 -0.42
CA VAL A 9 -6.08 22.09 0.00
C VAL A 9 -6.44 21.67 1.42
N ILE A 10 -6.98 20.47 1.59
CA ILE A 10 -7.46 19.97 2.89
C ILE A 10 -6.32 19.32 3.67
N ALA A 11 -5.50 18.52 2.99
CA ALA A 11 -4.31 17.88 3.53
C ALA A 11 -3.28 17.70 2.43
N HIS A 12 -2.00 17.84 2.75
CA HIS A 12 -0.93 17.71 1.77
C HIS A 12 0.34 17.16 2.40
N VAL A 13 0.92 16.19 1.71
CA VAL A 13 2.33 15.82 1.74
C VAL A 13 2.77 15.54 0.29
N PRO A 14 4.07 15.54 -0.03
CA PRO A 14 4.48 15.36 -1.43
C PRO A 14 3.92 14.07 -2.04
N GLY A 15 3.32 14.17 -3.23
CA GLY A 15 2.66 13.09 -3.97
C GLY A 15 1.32 12.61 -3.42
N TRP A 16 0.84 13.18 -2.31
CA TRP A 16 -0.45 12.82 -1.70
C TRP A 16 -1.20 14.04 -1.20
N THR A 17 -2.27 14.42 -1.90
CA THR A 17 -3.01 15.65 -1.60
C THR A 17 -4.50 15.42 -1.58
N ILE A 18 -5.20 15.95 -0.57
CA ILE A 18 -6.66 16.01 -0.53
C ILE A 18 -7.10 17.40 -0.94
N LEU A 19 -7.88 17.49 -2.01
CA LEU A 19 -8.34 18.73 -2.62
C LEU A 19 -9.86 18.75 -2.67
N ASP A 20 -10.49 19.83 -2.24
CA ASP A 20 -11.91 20.09 -2.54
C ASP A 20 -12.00 21.04 -3.73
N ARG A 21 -12.97 20.81 -4.63
CA ARG A 21 -13.19 21.61 -5.85
C ARG A 21 -11.96 21.60 -6.77
N LEU A 22 -11.53 20.42 -7.22
CA LEU A 22 -10.47 20.27 -8.21
C LEU A 22 -11.06 20.36 -9.62
N TYR A 23 -10.50 21.20 -10.48
CA TYR A 23 -11.01 21.42 -11.83
C TYR A 23 -10.17 20.69 -12.87
N ILE A 24 -10.82 20.20 -13.93
CA ILE A 24 -10.15 19.52 -15.04
C ILE A 24 -10.72 20.06 -16.35
N LEU A 25 -9.84 20.43 -17.28
CA LEU A 25 -10.20 20.88 -18.63
C LEU A 25 -9.09 20.48 -19.61
N ASN A 26 -9.47 19.83 -20.71
CA ASN A 26 -8.55 19.43 -21.79
C ASN A 26 -7.33 18.61 -21.30
N GLY A 27 -7.53 17.75 -20.31
CA GLY A 27 -6.47 16.92 -19.72
C GLY A 27 -5.56 17.63 -18.73
N THR A 28 -5.74 18.94 -18.51
CA THR A 28 -4.99 19.71 -17.50
C THR A 28 -5.78 19.83 -16.21
N VAL A 29 -5.10 19.67 -15.08
CA VAL A 29 -5.65 19.89 -13.74
C VAL A 29 -5.50 21.36 -13.36
N TYR A 30 -6.56 21.96 -12.82
CA TYR A 30 -6.59 23.36 -12.42
C TYR A 30 -6.89 23.49 -10.93
N ILE A 31 -6.02 24.20 -10.22
CA ILE A 31 -6.26 24.69 -8.86
C ILE A 31 -6.70 26.15 -8.98
N VAL A 32 -7.94 26.43 -8.60
CA VAL A 32 -8.49 27.79 -8.65
C VAL A 32 -8.26 28.45 -7.29
N SER A 33 -7.36 29.43 -7.20
CA SER A 33 -7.06 30.15 -5.96
C SER A 33 -6.72 31.61 -6.26
N ASP A 34 -7.31 32.53 -5.50
CA ASP A 34 -6.91 33.94 -5.54
C ASP A 34 -5.69 34.23 -4.64
N ASP A 35 -5.24 33.23 -3.87
CA ASP A 35 -3.98 33.22 -3.12
C ASP A 35 -3.11 32.02 -3.55
N PRO A 36 -2.38 32.13 -4.67
CA PRO A 36 -1.57 31.04 -5.20
C PRO A 36 -0.39 30.66 -4.30
N GLN A 37 0.05 31.54 -3.39
CA GLN A 37 1.17 31.25 -2.48
C GLN A 37 0.80 30.26 -1.38
N SER A 38 -0.49 30.16 -1.05
CA SER A 38 -1.02 29.15 -0.11
C SER A 38 -1.04 27.72 -0.68
N ILE A 39 -0.89 27.57 -2.00
CA ILE A 39 -0.98 26.27 -2.68
C ILE A 39 0.41 25.61 -2.69
N PRO A 40 0.51 24.31 -2.35
CA PRO A 40 1.76 23.57 -2.51
C PRO A 40 2.28 23.63 -3.95
N LYS A 41 3.61 23.64 -4.10
CA LYS A 41 4.24 23.65 -5.44
C LYS A 41 3.70 22.47 -6.28
N PRO A 42 3.32 22.68 -7.55
CA PRO A 42 2.79 21.59 -8.40
C PRO A 42 3.70 20.37 -8.48
N SER A 43 5.02 20.56 -8.44
CA SER A 43 6.02 19.48 -8.41
C SER A 43 5.98 18.59 -7.16
N LEU A 44 5.24 18.99 -6.13
CA LEU A 44 4.97 18.20 -4.93
C LEU A 44 3.57 17.58 -4.97
N ILE A 45 2.73 17.88 -5.96
CA ILE A 45 1.38 17.33 -6.10
C ILE A 45 1.32 16.32 -7.24
N THR A 46 1.92 16.64 -8.39
CA THR A 46 1.83 15.87 -9.63
C THR A 46 3.16 15.83 -10.38
N SER A 47 3.24 14.96 -11.38
CA SER A 47 4.35 14.79 -12.30
C SER A 47 3.85 14.60 -13.74
N THR A 48 4.77 14.44 -14.69
CA THR A 48 4.43 14.07 -16.08
C THR A 48 4.10 12.58 -16.25
N SER A 49 4.10 11.79 -15.16
CA SER A 49 3.84 10.35 -15.16
C SER A 49 4.71 9.52 -16.13
N LYS A 50 5.91 10.00 -16.45
CA LYS A 50 6.87 9.17 -17.20
C LYS A 50 7.35 7.98 -16.37
N PRO A 51 7.80 6.88 -17.01
CA PRO A 51 8.46 5.78 -16.32
C PRO A 51 9.55 6.27 -15.37
N ILE A 52 9.68 5.61 -14.23
CA ILE A 52 10.63 5.98 -13.20
C ILE A 52 11.92 5.23 -13.45
N ASP A 53 12.92 6.00 -13.88
CA ASP A 53 14.33 5.64 -13.91
C ASP A 53 15.09 6.57 -12.93
N ASN A 54 16.23 6.10 -12.43
CA ASN A 54 17.08 6.81 -11.49
C ASN A 54 18.09 7.75 -12.18
N ASP A 55 18.15 7.76 -13.51
CA ASP A 55 18.97 8.71 -14.25
C ASP A 55 18.57 10.19 -13.94
N PRO A 56 19.54 11.11 -13.77
CA PRO A 56 19.24 12.51 -13.46
C PRO A 56 18.42 13.25 -14.54
N VAL A 57 18.66 12.97 -15.82
CA VAL A 57 17.93 13.57 -16.94
C VAL A 57 16.48 13.08 -16.90
N GLU A 58 16.27 11.78 -16.70
CA GLU A 58 14.94 11.20 -16.57
C GLU A 58 14.20 11.73 -15.34
N THR A 59 14.90 11.94 -14.23
CA THR A 59 14.34 12.55 -13.02
C THR A 59 13.85 13.99 -13.27
N ALA A 60 14.65 14.81 -13.96
CA ALA A 60 14.24 16.17 -14.31
C ALA A 60 13.06 16.17 -15.29
N SER A 61 13.00 15.20 -16.19
CA SER A 61 11.95 15.08 -17.21
C SER A 61 10.56 14.75 -16.64
N ARG A 62 10.51 14.36 -15.36
CA ARG A 62 9.28 14.06 -14.59
C ARG A 62 8.65 15.29 -13.93
N LEU A 63 9.35 16.43 -13.88
CA LEU A 63 8.80 17.66 -13.30
C LEU A 63 7.59 18.13 -14.12
N PRO A 64 6.46 18.46 -13.47
CA PRO A 64 5.26 18.88 -14.18
C PRO A 64 5.43 20.26 -14.80
N THR A 65 4.67 20.50 -15.85
CA THR A 65 4.51 21.80 -16.51
C THR A 65 3.08 22.28 -16.37
N GLU A 66 2.76 23.41 -16.99
CA GLU A 66 1.37 23.87 -17.14
C GLU A 66 0.48 22.90 -17.93
N LYS A 67 1.03 21.89 -18.60
CA LYS A 67 0.23 20.83 -19.24
C LYS A 67 -0.45 19.94 -18.22
N GLU A 68 0.26 19.58 -17.15
CA GLU A 68 -0.24 18.68 -16.11
C GLU A 68 -1.08 19.47 -15.09
N MET A 69 -0.58 20.60 -14.60
CA MET A 69 -1.26 21.37 -13.56
C MET A 69 -1.03 22.88 -13.65
N ARG A 70 -2.10 23.66 -13.49
CA ARG A 70 -2.09 25.13 -13.48
C ARG A 70 -2.78 25.69 -12.24
N ILE A 71 -2.18 26.71 -11.64
CA ILE A 71 -2.81 27.50 -10.59
C ILE A 71 -3.33 28.79 -11.23
N VAL A 72 -4.63 29.05 -11.10
CA VAL A 72 -5.29 30.21 -11.73
C VAL A 72 -6.19 30.93 -10.72
N SER A 73 -6.30 32.26 -10.86
CA SER A 73 -7.27 33.04 -10.09
C SER A 73 -8.71 32.70 -10.49
N THR A 74 -9.68 33.04 -9.65
CA THR A 74 -11.11 32.90 -9.99
C THR A 74 -11.50 33.67 -11.25
N LYS A 75 -10.86 34.83 -11.48
CA LYS A 75 -11.03 35.62 -12.71
C LYS A 75 -10.52 34.88 -13.95
N GLN A 76 -9.28 34.39 -13.91
CA GLN A 76 -8.70 33.62 -15.01
C GLN A 76 -9.47 32.33 -15.27
N ALA A 77 -9.90 31.62 -14.22
CA ALA A 77 -10.70 30.42 -14.34
C ALA A 77 -12.03 30.70 -15.05
N LYS A 78 -12.69 31.83 -14.73
CA LYS A 78 -13.95 32.22 -15.39
C LYS A 78 -13.76 32.50 -16.88
N GLU A 79 -12.67 33.18 -17.25
CA GLU A 79 -12.32 33.46 -18.65
C GLU A 79 -11.98 32.17 -19.40
N LEU A 80 -11.21 31.28 -18.76
CA LEU A 80 -10.75 30.02 -19.36
C LEU A 80 -11.87 28.99 -19.54
N PHE A 81 -12.70 28.80 -18.51
CA PHE A 81 -13.73 27.76 -18.51
C PHE A 81 -14.90 28.13 -19.42
N GLY A 82 -15.21 29.43 -19.56
CA GLY A 82 -16.24 29.99 -20.45
C GLY A 82 -17.68 29.53 -20.18
N THR A 83 -17.85 28.48 -19.38
CA THR A 83 -19.09 27.75 -19.12
C THR A 83 -19.05 27.25 -17.69
N THR A 84 -20.22 26.97 -17.11
CA THR A 84 -20.30 26.39 -15.77
C THR A 84 -19.72 24.97 -15.80
N PRO A 85 -18.72 24.66 -14.94
CA PRO A 85 -18.16 23.32 -14.88
C PRO A 85 -19.20 22.28 -14.48
N SER A 86 -19.14 21.11 -15.11
CA SER A 86 -19.98 19.97 -14.74
C SER A 86 -19.47 19.37 -13.44
N CYS A 87 -20.36 19.21 -12.46
CA CYS A 87 -19.97 18.69 -11.15
C CYS A 87 -19.83 17.17 -11.19
N VAL A 88 -18.71 16.68 -10.64
CA VAL A 88 -18.44 15.28 -10.38
C VAL A 88 -18.45 15.09 -8.87
N ASP A 89 -19.53 14.50 -8.37
CA ASP A 89 -19.90 14.55 -6.94
C ASP A 89 -19.21 13.47 -6.10
N GLY A 90 -19.01 13.75 -4.81
CA GLY A 90 -18.42 12.81 -3.85
C GLY A 90 -16.90 12.62 -3.98
N VAL A 91 -16.38 11.60 -3.30
CA VAL A 91 -14.93 11.37 -3.17
C VAL A 91 -14.41 10.61 -4.38
N SER A 92 -13.35 11.16 -4.98
CA SER A 92 -12.65 10.57 -6.12
C SER A 92 -11.20 10.32 -5.75
N TRP A 93 -10.69 9.13 -6.05
CA TRP A 93 -9.26 8.86 -5.99
C TRP A 93 -8.68 9.04 -7.37
N LEU A 94 -7.81 10.02 -7.56
CA LEU A 94 -7.17 10.31 -8.83
C LEU A 94 -5.71 9.88 -8.75
N VAL A 95 -5.33 8.94 -9.60
CA VAL A 95 -3.99 8.35 -9.64
C VAL A 95 -3.30 8.76 -10.93
N ASN A 96 -2.18 9.47 -10.77
CA ASN A 96 -1.30 9.94 -11.85
C ASN A 96 -0.04 9.08 -11.99
N ASP A 97 -0.03 7.87 -11.42
CA ASP A 97 1.11 6.96 -11.51
C ASP A 97 1.26 6.35 -12.91
N PRO A 98 2.49 6.11 -13.39
CA PRO A 98 2.73 5.32 -14.59
C PRO A 98 2.33 3.85 -14.37
N PRO A 99 2.00 3.10 -15.44
CA PRO A 99 1.61 1.68 -15.34
C PRO A 99 2.71 0.78 -14.77
N GLN A 100 3.98 1.21 -14.81
CA GLN A 100 5.18 0.46 -14.43
C GLN A 100 5.07 -0.34 -13.12
N PHE A 101 4.39 0.18 -12.10
CA PHE A 101 4.28 -0.47 -10.79
C PHE A 101 2.88 -1.03 -10.50
N ILE A 102 1.84 -0.50 -11.14
CA ILE A 102 0.44 -0.77 -10.78
C ILE A 102 0.05 -2.24 -11.02
N MET A 103 0.67 -2.89 -12.01
CA MET A 103 0.45 -4.31 -12.35
C MET A 103 0.95 -5.32 -11.31
N HIS A 104 1.58 -4.86 -10.23
CA HIS A 104 2.14 -5.74 -9.21
C HIS A 104 1.34 -5.64 -7.91
N TYR A 105 0.89 -6.79 -7.42
CA TYR A 105 0.06 -6.90 -6.21
C TYR A 105 0.63 -6.15 -4.99
N TYR A 106 1.94 -6.21 -4.77
CA TYR A 106 2.62 -5.45 -3.71
C TYR A 106 2.48 -3.93 -3.88
N HIS A 107 2.91 -3.41 -5.04
CA HIS A 107 2.84 -1.97 -5.33
C HIS A 107 1.40 -1.45 -5.39
N TRP A 108 0.43 -2.30 -5.75
CA TRP A 108 -0.98 -1.97 -5.60
C TRP A 108 -1.41 -1.91 -4.14
N SER A 109 -1.28 -3.01 -3.40
CA SER A 109 -1.96 -3.16 -2.10
C SER A 109 -1.21 -2.54 -0.94
N ALA A 110 0.12 -2.61 -0.95
CA ALA A 110 0.98 -2.11 0.12
C ALA A 110 1.59 -0.72 -0.19
N GLU A 111 1.43 -0.20 -1.42
CA GLU A 111 1.85 1.17 -1.75
C GLU A 111 0.68 2.06 -2.19
N LEU A 112 0.07 1.81 -3.35
CA LEU A 112 -0.95 2.73 -3.90
C LEU A 112 -2.22 2.75 -3.06
N PHE A 113 -2.87 1.59 -2.89
CA PHE A 113 -4.12 1.45 -2.13
C PHE A 113 -3.92 1.77 -0.64
N PHE A 114 -2.79 1.32 -0.09
CA PHE A 114 -2.34 1.64 1.27
C PHE A 114 -2.20 3.15 1.48
N GLY A 115 -1.50 3.83 0.58
CA GLY A 115 -1.25 5.27 0.64
C GLY A 115 -2.51 6.10 0.37
N LEU A 116 -3.37 5.70 -0.57
CA LEU A 116 -4.66 6.36 -0.83
C LEU A 116 -5.53 6.35 0.41
N TRP A 117 -5.70 5.17 1.01
CA TRP A 117 -6.49 5.07 2.23
C TRP A 117 -5.83 5.79 3.40
N ARG A 118 -4.51 5.63 3.62
CA ARG A 118 -3.80 6.34 4.70
C ARG A 118 -3.89 7.86 4.58
N THR A 119 -3.85 8.37 3.36
CA THR A 119 -4.06 9.79 3.07
C THR A 119 -5.48 10.18 3.42
N TYR A 120 -6.47 9.48 2.89
CA TYR A 120 -7.87 9.84 3.09
C TYR A 120 -8.34 9.70 4.54
N SER A 121 -7.91 8.64 5.22
CA SER A 121 -8.20 8.37 6.64
C SER A 121 -7.57 9.40 7.58
N SER A 122 -6.66 10.26 7.10
CA SER A 122 -6.14 11.38 7.91
C SER A 122 -7.22 12.38 8.32
N LEU A 123 -8.35 12.39 7.61
CA LEU A 123 -9.52 13.21 7.92
C LEU A 123 -10.37 12.64 9.06
N ASP A 124 -10.14 11.39 9.46
CA ASP A 124 -10.76 10.75 10.62
C ASP A 124 -9.66 10.12 11.49
N PRO A 125 -8.99 10.93 12.33
CA PRO A 125 -7.91 10.44 13.19
C PRO A 125 -8.43 9.57 14.35
N SER A 126 -9.76 9.38 14.47
CA SER A 126 -10.44 8.70 15.58
C SER A 126 -11.00 7.32 15.24
N ILE A 127 -10.69 6.76 14.06
CA ILE A 127 -11.14 5.41 13.65
C ILE A 127 -10.92 4.40 14.80
N PRO A 128 -11.96 3.73 15.31
CA PRO A 128 -11.83 2.79 16.41
C PRO A 128 -11.19 1.47 15.94
N PRO A 129 -10.84 0.56 16.87
CA PRO A 129 -10.31 -0.76 16.51
C PRO A 129 -11.18 -1.59 15.57
N ASN A 130 -12.51 -1.40 15.61
CA ASN A 130 -13.45 -2.05 14.69
C ASN A 130 -13.41 -1.49 13.25
N GLY A 131 -12.66 -0.42 12.98
CA GLY A 131 -12.51 0.16 11.66
C GLY A 131 -13.68 1.01 11.18
N ASN A 132 -14.67 1.30 12.04
CA ASN A 132 -15.78 2.17 11.66
C ASN A 132 -15.30 3.61 11.44
N THR A 133 -15.80 4.26 10.40
CA THR A 133 -15.43 5.64 10.06
C THR A 133 -16.64 6.40 9.55
N SER A 134 -16.67 7.71 9.78
CA SER A 134 -17.67 8.60 9.18
C SER A 134 -17.29 9.09 7.78
N LEU A 135 -16.11 8.72 7.29
CA LEU A 135 -15.66 9.11 5.95
C LEU A 135 -16.52 8.42 4.89
N PRO A 136 -17.10 9.16 3.93
CA PRO A 136 -17.82 8.54 2.83
C PRO A 136 -16.88 7.68 1.98
N PRO A 137 -17.31 6.50 1.50
CA PRO A 137 -16.49 5.68 0.62
C PRO A 137 -16.19 6.41 -0.70
N PRO A 138 -15.03 6.15 -1.34
CA PRO A 138 -14.74 6.66 -2.67
C PRO A 138 -15.82 6.20 -3.65
N ARG A 139 -16.40 7.14 -4.40
CA ARG A 139 -17.35 6.83 -5.48
C ARG A 139 -16.63 6.32 -6.72
N ARG A 140 -15.38 6.74 -6.90
CA ARG A 140 -14.60 6.42 -8.09
C ARG A 140 -13.10 6.42 -7.85
N MET A 141 -12.41 5.61 -8.63
CA MET A 141 -10.96 5.61 -8.78
C MET A 141 -10.63 5.86 -10.25
N LEU A 142 -9.88 6.93 -10.53
CA LEU A 142 -9.52 7.38 -11.87
C LEU A 142 -8.02 7.19 -12.08
N PHE A 143 -7.65 6.62 -13.21
CA PHE A 143 -6.27 6.52 -13.68
C PHE A 143 -6.09 7.40 -14.92
N THR A 144 -5.12 8.30 -14.89
CA THR A 144 -4.83 9.17 -16.04
C THR A 144 -3.94 8.49 -17.09
N HIS A 145 -3.16 7.47 -16.68
CA HIS A 145 -2.14 6.84 -17.53
C HIS A 145 -2.18 5.30 -17.55
N VAL A 146 -3.19 4.70 -16.91
CA VAL A 146 -3.36 3.24 -16.89
C VAL A 146 -4.68 2.88 -17.52
N ASP A 147 -4.65 1.94 -18.46
CA ASP A 147 -5.84 1.44 -19.11
C ASP A 147 -6.57 0.37 -18.27
N ALA A 148 -7.73 -0.05 -18.77
CA ALA A 148 -8.56 -1.01 -18.08
C ALA A 148 -7.90 -2.39 -17.93
N GLU A 149 -6.91 -2.77 -18.73
CA GLU A 149 -6.23 -4.07 -18.70
C GLU A 149 -5.04 -4.06 -17.73
N HIS A 150 -4.19 -3.04 -17.81
CA HIS A 150 -2.89 -2.96 -17.13
C HIS A 150 -2.96 -2.49 -15.66
N TRP A 151 -4.13 -2.33 -15.07
CA TRP A 151 -4.24 -2.20 -13.60
C TRP A 151 -4.45 -3.55 -12.90
N ARG A 152 -4.77 -4.61 -13.65
CA ARG A 152 -4.99 -5.95 -13.11
C ARG A 152 -3.65 -6.65 -12.98
N ASP A 153 -3.30 -7.05 -11.77
CA ASP A 153 -2.12 -7.89 -11.54
C ASP A 153 -2.34 -9.31 -12.08
N TYR A 154 -1.24 -10.04 -12.27
CA TYR A 154 -1.26 -11.43 -12.77
C TYR A 154 -2.18 -12.35 -11.95
N ALA A 155 -2.26 -12.18 -10.64
CA ALA A 155 -3.11 -12.99 -9.76
C ALA A 155 -4.55 -12.47 -9.68
N ARG A 156 -4.88 -11.36 -10.37
CA ARG A 156 -6.19 -10.69 -10.35
C ARG A 156 -6.66 -10.38 -8.92
N MET A 157 -5.72 -10.00 -8.06
CA MET A 157 -5.94 -9.55 -6.68
C MET A 157 -6.42 -8.11 -6.63
N ASN A 158 -5.84 -7.20 -7.42
CA ASN A 158 -6.13 -5.77 -7.39
C ASN A 158 -7.64 -5.49 -7.51
N GLN A 159 -8.27 -6.09 -8.52
CA GLN A 159 -9.70 -5.96 -8.78
C GLN A 159 -10.58 -6.57 -7.68
N TRP A 160 -10.12 -7.67 -7.08
CA TRP A 160 -10.87 -8.37 -6.06
C TRP A 160 -10.84 -7.56 -4.75
N LEU A 161 -9.67 -7.03 -4.39
CA LEU A 161 -9.44 -6.26 -3.17
C LEU A 161 -10.14 -4.91 -3.16
N VAL A 162 -10.10 -4.19 -4.29
CA VAL A 162 -10.74 -2.88 -4.38
C VAL A 162 -12.26 -3.00 -4.35
N ARG A 163 -12.82 -4.01 -5.03
CA ARG A 163 -14.26 -4.25 -5.05
C ARG A 163 -14.77 -4.90 -3.77
N SER A 164 -13.95 -5.62 -3.02
CA SER A 164 -14.33 -6.11 -1.70
C SER A 164 -14.29 -4.99 -0.65
N ALA A 165 -13.31 -4.08 -0.73
CA ALA A 165 -13.26 -2.90 0.13
C ALA A 165 -14.37 -1.88 -0.17
N PHE A 166 -14.66 -1.66 -1.47
CA PHE A 166 -15.65 -0.68 -1.92
C PHE A 166 -16.53 -1.25 -3.05
N PRO A 167 -17.59 -2.00 -2.73
CA PRO A 167 -18.42 -2.69 -3.73
C PRO A 167 -19.07 -1.77 -4.78
N SER A 168 -19.33 -0.51 -4.43
CA SER A 168 -19.97 0.47 -5.32
C SER A 168 -18.99 1.39 -6.06
N ILE A 169 -17.67 1.15 -5.98
CA ILE A 169 -16.68 2.01 -6.62
C ILE A 169 -16.73 1.87 -8.15
N SER A 170 -16.79 3.00 -8.84
CA SER A 170 -16.58 3.09 -10.29
C SER A 170 -15.08 3.17 -10.60
N MET A 171 -14.66 2.54 -11.69
CA MET A 171 -13.28 2.63 -12.18
C MET A 171 -13.29 3.42 -13.48
N GLU A 172 -12.42 4.43 -13.58
CA GLU A 172 -12.16 5.21 -14.79
C GLU A 172 -10.67 5.08 -15.14
N TYR A 173 -10.35 4.93 -16.41
CA TYR A 173 -9.01 4.64 -16.93
C TYR A 173 -8.54 5.73 -17.90
N SER A 174 -7.34 5.55 -18.46
CA SER A 174 -6.74 6.53 -19.37
C SER A 174 -7.64 6.87 -20.56
N THR A 175 -8.40 5.90 -21.09
CA THR A 175 -9.36 6.17 -22.18
C THR A 175 -10.51 7.06 -21.71
N ASP A 176 -11.08 6.84 -20.52
CA ASP A 176 -12.12 7.71 -19.96
C ASP A 176 -11.58 9.13 -19.71
N TRP A 177 -10.31 9.23 -19.27
CA TRP A 177 -9.61 10.50 -19.11
C TRP A 177 -9.45 11.25 -20.43
N ASP A 178 -9.01 10.55 -21.49
CA ASP A 178 -8.85 11.12 -22.83
C ASP A 178 -10.19 11.58 -23.42
N GLU A 179 -11.25 10.78 -23.24
CA GLU A 179 -12.61 11.14 -23.66
C GLU A 179 -13.09 12.41 -22.94
N ARG A 180 -12.96 12.48 -21.61
CA ARG A 180 -13.29 13.70 -20.84
C ARG A 180 -12.48 14.90 -21.32
N SER A 181 -11.20 14.69 -21.62
CA SER A 181 -10.32 15.73 -22.13
C SER A 181 -10.76 16.24 -23.51
N ALA A 182 -11.22 15.34 -24.38
CA ALA A 182 -11.71 15.65 -25.71
C ALA A 182 -13.07 16.37 -25.73
N MET A 183 -13.88 16.29 -24.66
CA MET A 183 -15.18 16.96 -24.58
C MET A 183 -15.09 18.50 -24.61
N GLY A 184 -13.92 19.08 -24.32
CA GLY A 184 -13.75 20.53 -24.31
C GLY A 184 -14.59 21.25 -23.25
N ARG A 185 -15.01 20.53 -22.20
CA ARG A 185 -15.86 21.04 -21.12
C ARG A 185 -15.13 20.94 -19.78
N PRO A 186 -15.22 21.97 -18.93
CA PRO A 186 -14.62 21.92 -17.61
C PRO A 186 -15.45 21.03 -16.68
N PHE A 187 -14.77 20.19 -15.90
CA PHE A 187 -15.34 19.41 -14.81
C PHE A 187 -14.83 19.92 -13.47
N VAL A 188 -15.66 19.84 -12.43
CA VAL A 188 -15.25 20.14 -11.05
C VAL A 188 -15.56 18.94 -10.15
N PHE A 189 -14.52 18.39 -9.53
CA PHE A 189 -14.62 17.27 -8.61
C PHE A 189 -14.81 17.82 -7.18
N ASP A 190 -15.81 17.28 -6.47
CA ASP A 190 -16.14 17.73 -5.12
C ASP A 190 -14.98 17.54 -4.14
N ARG A 191 -14.46 16.31 -4.03
CA ARG A 191 -13.27 15.96 -3.25
C ARG A 191 -12.41 14.97 -4.02
N VAL A 192 -11.11 15.25 -4.11
CA VAL A 192 -10.12 14.40 -4.74
C VAL A 192 -9.04 14.03 -3.75
N VAL A 193 -8.73 12.73 -3.65
CA VAL A 193 -7.47 12.24 -3.08
C VAL A 193 -6.55 12.00 -4.27
N PHE A 194 -5.57 12.88 -4.45
CA PHE A 194 -4.63 12.87 -5.56
C PHE A 194 -3.38 12.11 -5.16
N ALA A 195 -3.00 11.10 -5.93
CA ALA A 195 -1.80 10.30 -5.74
C ALA A 195 -0.87 10.42 -6.96
N ASP A 196 0.41 10.70 -6.69
CA ASP A 196 1.48 10.69 -7.68
C ASP A 196 2.80 10.21 -7.06
N ARG A 197 3.27 9.04 -7.52
CA ARG A 197 4.48 8.38 -7.06
C ARG A 197 5.74 9.21 -7.28
N SER A 198 5.88 9.88 -8.42
CA SER A 198 7.07 10.68 -8.72
C SER A 198 7.15 11.91 -7.83
N ALA A 199 6.03 12.58 -7.59
CA ALA A 199 5.93 13.72 -6.69
C ALA A 199 6.12 13.33 -5.21
N ALA A 200 5.92 12.05 -4.85
CA ALA A 200 6.22 11.54 -3.51
C ALA A 200 7.72 11.30 -3.26
N MET A 201 8.52 11.06 -4.31
CA MET A 201 9.94 10.68 -4.17
C MET A 201 10.80 11.72 -3.41
N PRO A 202 10.64 13.04 -3.60
CA PRO A 202 11.42 14.03 -2.85
C PRO A 202 11.12 14.08 -1.36
N ALA A 203 10.05 13.43 -0.89
CA ALA A 203 9.63 13.52 0.51
C ALA A 203 10.64 12.87 1.47
N TYR A 204 10.78 13.47 2.66
CA TYR A 204 11.65 12.95 3.72
C TYR A 204 11.42 11.48 4.05
N ASN A 205 10.15 11.05 4.19
CA ASN A 205 9.84 9.65 4.49
C ASN A 205 10.16 8.71 3.32
N TYR A 206 9.95 9.14 2.08
CA TYR A 206 10.35 8.36 0.91
C TYR A 206 11.87 8.17 0.87
N GLN A 207 12.65 9.24 1.07
CA GLN A 207 14.12 9.16 1.04
C GLN A 207 14.70 8.17 2.06
N ARG A 208 13.97 7.89 3.14
CA ARG A 208 14.39 6.95 4.21
C ARG A 208 13.90 5.52 4.02
N THR A 209 12.78 5.34 3.32
CA THR A 209 12.05 4.05 3.24
C THR A 209 11.98 3.49 1.81
N GLN A 210 12.20 4.35 0.83
CA GLN A 210 11.91 4.14 -0.60
C GLN A 210 10.46 3.70 -0.86
N ARG A 211 9.51 4.05 0.04
CA ARG A 211 8.09 3.73 -0.09
C ARG A 211 7.26 5.00 -0.26
N THR A 212 6.47 5.08 -1.31
CA THR A 212 5.52 6.19 -1.50
C THR A 212 4.48 6.25 -0.40
N ALA A 213 3.99 5.09 0.04
CA ALA A 213 3.02 4.95 1.12
C ALA A 213 3.54 5.37 2.51
N SER A 214 4.85 5.59 2.67
CA SER A 214 5.41 6.17 3.90
C SER A 214 5.17 7.66 4.03
N VAL A 215 4.94 8.35 2.91
CA VAL A 215 4.83 9.81 2.89
C VAL A 215 3.55 10.29 3.62
N PRO A 216 2.36 9.68 3.40
CA PRO A 216 1.14 10.01 4.13
C PRO A 216 1.20 9.82 5.66
N PHE A 217 2.20 9.11 6.20
CA PHE A 217 2.33 8.95 7.65
C PHE A 217 2.75 10.24 8.36
N ALA A 218 3.15 11.28 7.64
CA ALA A 218 3.33 12.62 8.20
C ALA A 218 2.01 13.37 8.44
N LEU A 219 0.88 12.87 7.91
CA LEU A 219 -0.45 13.39 8.20
C LEU A 219 -0.99 12.80 9.52
N PRO A 220 -1.97 13.44 10.18
CA PRO A 220 -2.71 12.82 11.28
C PRO A 220 -3.31 11.46 10.88
N GLY A 221 -3.57 10.59 11.86
CA GLY A 221 -4.21 9.30 11.59
C GLY A 221 -4.39 8.45 12.84
N SER A 222 -5.45 7.64 12.85
CA SER A 222 -5.69 6.64 13.88
C SER A 222 -4.65 5.51 13.80
N PRO A 223 -4.24 4.87 14.91
CA PRO A 223 -3.48 3.61 14.85
C PRO A 223 -4.27 2.47 14.17
N ASN A 224 -5.61 2.58 14.11
CA ASN A 224 -6.50 1.59 13.51
C ASN A 224 -6.89 1.93 12.06
N TRP A 225 -6.22 2.89 11.44
CA TRP A 225 -6.58 3.41 10.12
C TRP A 225 -6.81 2.30 9.08
N TRP A 226 -5.97 1.26 9.03
CA TRP A 226 -6.11 0.17 8.06
C TRP A 226 -7.23 -0.83 8.38
N SER A 227 -7.75 -0.83 9.62
CA SER A 227 -8.80 -1.77 10.04
C SER A 227 -10.06 -1.64 9.19
N THR A 228 -10.42 -0.44 8.71
CA THR A 228 -11.56 -0.24 7.82
C THR A 228 -11.44 -1.08 6.55
N ILE A 229 -10.30 -0.98 5.86
CA ILE A 229 -10.07 -1.71 4.61
C ILE A 229 -9.94 -3.21 4.88
N ARG A 230 -9.11 -3.58 5.87
CA ARG A 230 -8.88 -4.98 6.22
C ARG A 230 -10.20 -5.68 6.57
N ASN A 231 -11.04 -5.08 7.40
CA ASN A 231 -12.28 -5.70 7.85
C ASN A 231 -13.25 -5.95 6.70
N SER A 232 -13.45 -4.98 5.79
CA SER A 232 -14.28 -5.17 4.60
C SER A 232 -13.77 -6.31 3.69
N VAL A 233 -12.45 -6.34 3.46
CA VAL A 233 -11.82 -7.38 2.62
C VAL A 233 -11.94 -8.77 3.25
N MET A 234 -11.74 -8.87 4.57
CA MET A 234 -11.87 -10.13 5.32
C MET A 234 -13.32 -10.61 5.40
N GLU A 235 -14.28 -9.71 5.65
CA GLU A 235 -15.69 -10.05 5.66
C GLU A 235 -16.14 -10.59 4.30
N TYR A 236 -15.71 -9.95 3.22
CA TYR A 236 -16.00 -10.40 1.86
C TYR A 236 -15.34 -11.76 1.53
N SER A 237 -14.18 -12.07 2.13
CA SER A 237 -13.59 -13.42 2.03
C SER A 237 -14.38 -14.48 2.81
N GLY A 238 -15.37 -14.09 3.61
CA GLY A 238 -16.14 -14.98 4.49
C GLY A 238 -15.55 -15.14 5.89
N LEU A 239 -14.43 -14.47 6.20
CA LEU A 239 -13.85 -14.43 7.53
C LEU A 239 -14.58 -13.37 8.39
N ARG A 240 -15.73 -13.77 8.94
CA ARG A 240 -16.55 -12.89 9.80
C ARG A 240 -15.90 -12.67 11.16
N ASP A 241 -16.21 -11.53 11.77
CA ASP A 241 -15.80 -11.16 13.13
C ASP A 241 -14.29 -11.21 13.39
N MET A 242 -13.48 -10.63 12.49
CA MET A 242 -12.06 -10.35 12.72
C MET A 242 -11.78 -9.66 14.07
N VAL A 243 -12.72 -8.86 14.58
CA VAL A 243 -12.62 -8.23 15.90
C VAL A 243 -12.59 -9.28 17.02
N HIS A 244 -13.47 -10.28 16.95
CA HIS A 244 -13.60 -11.36 17.94
C HIS A 244 -12.78 -12.61 17.61
N LEU A 245 -12.15 -12.67 16.43
CA LEU A 245 -11.18 -13.71 16.10
C LEU A 245 -10.10 -13.69 17.15
N ASP A 246 -10.21 -14.68 18.03
CA ASP A 246 -9.36 -14.89 19.16
C ASP A 246 -8.08 -15.59 18.69
N ILE A 247 -7.31 -14.88 17.87
CA ILE A 247 -5.91 -15.19 17.60
C ILE A 247 -5.05 -15.13 18.88
N SER A 248 -5.63 -14.87 20.06
CA SER A 248 -4.97 -15.06 21.35
C SER A 248 -4.95 -16.55 21.78
N THR A 249 -5.99 -17.33 21.45
CA THR A 249 -6.15 -18.72 21.93
C THR A 249 -5.39 -19.81 21.17
N ASN A 250 -5.27 -19.72 19.84
CA ASN A 250 -4.41 -20.65 19.08
C ASN A 250 -3.58 -19.90 18.03
N PRO A 251 -2.27 -19.70 18.26
CA PRO A 251 -1.39 -19.06 17.31
C PRO A 251 -1.33 -19.77 15.95
N VAL A 252 -1.33 -18.98 14.88
CA VAL A 252 -1.17 -19.49 13.51
C VAL A 252 0.16 -19.03 12.95
N ILE A 253 1.02 -19.98 12.61
CA ILE A 253 2.29 -19.78 11.93
C ILE A 253 2.10 -20.12 10.45
N THR A 254 2.38 -19.17 9.56
CA THR A 254 2.27 -19.36 8.11
C THR A 254 3.62 -19.11 7.46
N TYR A 255 4.20 -20.16 6.90
CA TYR A 255 5.38 -20.09 6.05
C TYR A 255 4.97 -20.10 4.57
N VAL A 256 5.22 -18.99 3.88
CA VAL A 256 5.06 -18.87 2.42
C VAL A 256 6.28 -19.46 1.73
N SER A 257 6.19 -20.74 1.39
CA SER A 257 7.20 -21.48 0.64
C SER A 257 7.26 -21.02 -0.82
N ARG A 258 8.49 -20.86 -1.31
CA ARG A 258 8.79 -20.56 -2.72
C ARG A 258 9.52 -21.67 -3.45
N GLN A 259 9.63 -22.86 -2.86
CA GLN A 259 10.44 -23.94 -3.43
C GLN A 259 9.97 -24.37 -4.84
N ASP A 260 8.71 -24.11 -5.19
CA ASP A 260 8.15 -24.43 -6.52
C ASP A 260 8.14 -23.22 -7.49
N TRP A 261 8.65 -22.06 -7.10
CA TRP A 261 8.50 -20.81 -7.86
C TRP A 261 9.65 -20.54 -8.85
N GLY A 262 10.81 -21.19 -8.68
CA GLY A 262 11.97 -21.09 -9.59
C GLY A 262 12.85 -19.84 -9.44
N ARG A 263 12.51 -18.92 -8.52
CA ARG A 263 13.36 -17.77 -8.14
C ARG A 263 13.19 -17.44 -6.66
N ARG A 264 14.24 -16.94 -5.99
CA ARG A 264 14.21 -16.57 -4.56
C ARG A 264 13.78 -17.75 -3.69
N MET A 265 14.55 -18.83 -3.80
CA MET A 265 14.35 -20.09 -3.09
C MET A 265 15.36 -20.23 -1.96
N LEU A 266 14.97 -20.96 -0.93
CA LEU A 266 15.90 -21.42 0.09
C LEU A 266 16.75 -22.56 -0.46
N ILE A 267 17.92 -22.75 0.12
CA ILE A 267 18.69 -23.99 -0.03
C ILE A 267 17.76 -25.16 0.36
N PRO A 268 17.64 -26.24 -0.46
CA PRO A 268 16.69 -27.33 -0.21
C PRO A 268 16.80 -27.95 1.19
N GLU A 269 18.02 -28.21 1.65
CA GLU A 269 18.27 -28.82 2.95
C GLU A 269 17.87 -27.90 4.11
N ASP A 270 18.09 -26.59 3.95
CA ASP A 270 17.68 -25.57 4.92
C ASP A 270 16.15 -25.41 4.94
N HIS A 271 15.50 -25.48 3.78
CA HIS A 271 14.04 -25.52 3.67
C HIS A 271 13.46 -26.72 4.42
N ASP A 272 13.96 -27.93 4.13
CA ASP A 272 13.49 -29.15 4.77
C ASP A 272 13.69 -29.11 6.28
N ARG A 273 14.82 -28.55 6.74
CA ARG A 273 15.05 -28.32 8.16
C ARG A 273 14.05 -27.32 8.74
N LEU A 274 13.84 -26.16 8.12
CA LEU A 274 12.85 -25.18 8.57
C LEU A 274 11.45 -25.81 8.69
N VAL A 275 11.01 -26.56 7.68
CA VAL A 275 9.70 -27.23 7.70
C VAL A 275 9.58 -28.20 8.87
N ARG A 276 10.61 -29.03 9.13
CA ARG A 276 10.63 -29.94 10.28
C ARG A 276 10.54 -29.19 11.61
N GLU A 277 11.34 -28.15 11.79
CA GLU A 277 11.38 -27.35 13.03
C GLU A 277 10.05 -26.64 13.29
N LEU A 278 9.40 -26.12 12.24
CA LEU A 278 8.06 -25.52 12.37
C LEU A 278 7.01 -26.56 12.75
N TYR A 279 7.02 -27.75 12.14
CA TYR A 279 6.09 -28.81 12.54
C TYR A 279 6.38 -29.35 13.94
N GLN A 280 7.62 -29.32 14.42
CA GLN A 280 7.92 -29.65 15.80
C GLN A 280 7.21 -28.70 16.77
N LEU A 281 7.10 -27.40 16.46
CA LEU A 281 6.31 -26.46 17.28
C LEU A 281 4.82 -26.84 17.35
N ARG A 282 4.26 -27.42 16.27
CA ARG A 282 2.88 -27.94 16.29
C ARG A 282 2.76 -29.11 17.25
N GLU A 283 3.70 -30.06 17.21
CA GLU A 283 3.66 -31.24 18.09
C GLU A 283 3.89 -30.87 19.57
N ASP A 284 4.83 -29.95 19.83
CA ASP A 284 5.23 -29.59 21.20
C ASP A 284 4.24 -28.64 21.89
N TYR A 285 3.63 -27.71 21.13
CA TYR A 285 2.83 -26.61 21.70
C TYR A 285 1.41 -26.52 21.14
N GLY A 286 1.03 -27.36 20.17
CA GLY A 286 -0.31 -27.35 19.57
C GLY A 286 -0.60 -26.19 18.62
N TYR A 287 0.42 -25.42 18.21
CA TYR A 287 0.25 -24.31 17.28
C TYR A 287 -0.24 -24.77 15.91
N GLU A 288 -1.05 -23.95 15.24
CA GLU A 288 -1.39 -24.18 13.84
C GLU A 288 -0.21 -23.78 12.95
N VAL A 289 0.27 -24.71 12.11
CA VAL A 289 1.42 -24.49 11.21
C VAL A 289 1.00 -24.77 9.78
N ASN A 290 1.12 -23.75 8.93
CA ASN A 290 0.77 -23.78 7.52
C ASN A 290 2.02 -23.53 6.66
N VAL A 291 2.46 -24.54 5.92
CA VAL A 291 3.51 -24.39 4.89
C VAL A 291 2.84 -24.37 3.53
N VAL A 292 2.79 -23.20 2.89
CA VAL A 292 1.95 -22.96 1.72
C VAL A 292 2.70 -22.29 0.58
N SER A 293 2.28 -22.57 -0.65
CA SER A 293 2.58 -21.74 -1.82
C SER A 293 1.32 -20.94 -2.14
N MET A 294 1.38 -19.62 -1.96
CA MET A 294 0.19 -18.75 -2.06
C MET A 294 -0.47 -18.81 -3.44
N ASP A 295 0.29 -19.04 -4.51
CA ASP A 295 -0.20 -19.20 -5.87
C ASP A 295 -1.04 -20.47 -6.10
N LYS A 296 -0.94 -21.46 -5.21
CA LYS A 296 -1.76 -22.68 -5.23
C LYS A 296 -3.07 -22.55 -4.47
N LEU A 297 -3.22 -21.49 -3.67
CA LEU A 297 -4.44 -21.21 -2.91
C LEU A 297 -5.37 -20.31 -3.72
N SER A 298 -6.68 -20.53 -3.59
CA SER A 298 -7.66 -19.56 -4.08
C SER A 298 -7.51 -18.23 -3.35
N ARG A 299 -7.98 -17.14 -3.97
CA ARG A 299 -7.93 -15.79 -3.38
C ARG A 299 -8.60 -15.72 -2.01
N VAL A 300 -9.70 -16.45 -1.84
CA VAL A 300 -10.42 -16.54 -0.56
C VAL A 300 -9.55 -17.23 0.48
N GLU A 301 -8.96 -18.39 0.17
CA GLU A 301 -8.07 -19.12 1.09
C GLU A 301 -6.84 -18.29 1.47
N GLN A 302 -6.21 -17.60 0.50
CA GLN A 302 -5.07 -16.72 0.77
C GLN A 302 -5.41 -15.66 1.81
N LEU A 303 -6.58 -15.03 1.70
CA LEU A 303 -7.01 -13.95 2.59
C LEU A 303 -7.48 -14.46 3.95
N GLN A 304 -8.22 -15.56 3.99
CA GLN A 304 -8.64 -16.19 5.23
C GLN A 304 -7.42 -16.66 6.05
N LEU A 305 -6.44 -17.27 5.39
CA LEU A 305 -5.18 -17.67 6.02
C LEU A 305 -4.41 -16.44 6.53
N ALA A 306 -4.25 -15.41 5.70
CA ALA A 306 -3.56 -14.19 6.09
C ALA A 306 -4.25 -13.47 7.27
N GLY A 307 -5.58 -13.38 7.28
CA GLY A 307 -6.36 -12.75 8.35
C GLY A 307 -6.24 -13.45 9.70
N ARG A 308 -6.05 -14.77 9.70
CA ARG A 308 -5.84 -15.60 10.90
C ARG A 308 -4.37 -15.72 11.32
N THR A 309 -3.44 -15.42 10.42
CA THR A 309 -2.00 -15.60 10.67
C THR A 309 -1.52 -14.70 11.81
N THR A 310 -0.84 -15.30 12.81
CA THR A 310 -0.12 -14.59 13.87
C THR A 310 1.32 -14.31 13.46
N ILE A 311 2.03 -15.32 12.93
CA ILE A 311 3.40 -15.17 12.42
C ILE A 311 3.42 -15.52 10.95
N LEU A 312 3.71 -14.54 10.10
CA LEU A 312 3.91 -14.75 8.66
C LEU A 312 5.40 -14.77 8.35
N MET A 313 5.86 -15.75 7.58
CA MET A 313 7.27 -15.82 7.21
C MET A 313 7.51 -16.26 5.78
N GLY A 314 8.68 -15.92 5.25
CA GLY A 314 9.09 -16.36 3.92
C GLY A 314 10.31 -15.62 3.38
N VAL A 315 10.76 -16.08 2.22
CA VAL A 315 11.85 -15.42 1.49
C VAL A 315 11.40 -14.05 0.99
N HIS A 316 12.32 -13.08 1.04
CA HIS A 316 12.08 -11.70 0.61
C HIS A 316 11.42 -11.55 -0.77
N GLY A 317 10.72 -10.43 -0.96
CA GLY A 317 9.97 -10.08 -2.17
C GLY A 317 8.48 -10.46 -2.13
N ASN A 318 7.78 -10.35 -3.28
CA ASN A 318 6.31 -10.24 -3.42
C ASN A 318 5.41 -11.20 -2.60
N GLY A 319 5.89 -12.38 -2.20
CA GLY A 319 5.12 -13.38 -1.46
C GLY A 319 4.65 -12.97 -0.07
N LEU A 320 5.25 -11.94 0.56
CA LEU A 320 4.84 -11.47 1.89
C LEU A 320 3.80 -10.33 1.86
N THR A 321 3.30 -9.95 0.67
CA THR A 321 2.28 -8.88 0.53
C THR A 321 1.04 -9.14 1.38
N SER A 322 0.69 -10.42 1.61
CA SER A 322 -0.45 -10.80 2.46
C SER A 322 -0.36 -10.30 3.90
N LEU A 323 0.80 -9.82 4.36
CA LEU A 323 0.95 -9.21 5.68
C LEU A 323 -0.02 -8.05 5.91
N VAL A 324 -0.44 -7.33 4.87
CA VAL A 324 -1.39 -6.21 5.02
C VAL A 324 -2.76 -6.69 5.51
N TRP A 325 -3.05 -7.99 5.40
CA TRP A 325 -4.33 -8.57 5.82
C TRP A 325 -4.28 -9.19 7.22
N MET A 326 -3.10 -9.32 7.82
CA MET A 326 -2.95 -9.79 9.19
C MET A 326 -3.63 -8.83 10.17
N LYS A 327 -4.17 -9.38 11.26
CA LYS A 327 -4.65 -8.59 12.40
C LYS A 327 -3.45 -8.19 13.28
N PRO A 328 -3.17 -6.89 13.48
CA PRO A 328 -2.12 -6.46 14.39
C PRO A 328 -2.48 -6.82 15.84
N THR A 329 -1.55 -7.47 16.51
CA THR A 329 -1.58 -7.80 17.94
C THR A 329 -0.16 -7.70 18.48
N PRO A 330 0.05 -7.68 19.81
CA PRO A 330 1.39 -7.74 20.38
C PRO A 330 2.23 -8.95 19.92
N ARG A 331 1.60 -10.03 19.44
CA ARG A 331 2.28 -11.25 18.93
C ARG A 331 2.45 -11.23 17.41
N SER A 332 1.71 -10.38 16.70
CA SER A 332 1.71 -10.37 15.23
C SER A 332 3.08 -9.99 14.69
N THR A 333 3.68 -10.91 13.94
CA THR A 333 5.09 -10.84 13.55
C THR A 333 5.27 -11.24 12.09
N VAL A 334 6.13 -10.53 11.36
CA VAL A 334 6.57 -10.90 10.01
C VAL A 334 8.06 -11.25 10.05
N MET A 335 8.42 -12.43 9.56
CA MET A 335 9.81 -12.91 9.50
C MET A 335 10.26 -13.07 8.05
N GLU A 336 11.27 -12.30 7.64
CA GLU A 336 11.73 -12.26 6.26
C GLU A 336 13.14 -12.84 6.11
N PHE A 337 13.29 -13.79 5.19
CA PHE A 337 14.55 -14.47 4.95
C PHE A 337 15.27 -13.81 3.78
N PHE A 338 16.50 -13.35 4.03
CA PHE A 338 17.33 -12.65 3.05
C PHE A 338 18.62 -13.41 2.77
N PHE A 339 19.13 -13.25 1.54
CA PHE A 339 20.51 -13.63 1.26
C PHE A 339 21.46 -12.79 2.15
N PRO A 340 22.49 -13.39 2.77
CA PRO A 340 23.41 -12.69 3.66
C PRO A 340 23.97 -11.39 3.06
N GLY A 341 23.94 -10.32 3.86
CA GLY A 341 24.35 -8.98 3.44
C GLY A 341 23.28 -8.21 2.66
N GLY A 342 22.16 -8.85 2.29
CA GLY A 342 21.06 -8.22 1.57
C GLY A 342 19.93 -7.77 2.47
N PHE A 343 19.30 -6.65 2.13
CA PHE A 343 18.15 -6.12 2.87
C PHE A 343 17.34 -5.20 1.97
N ALA A 344 16.01 -5.30 2.08
CA ALA A 344 15.06 -4.40 1.44
C ALA A 344 14.01 -3.96 2.46
N GLN A 345 13.52 -2.73 2.31
CA GLN A 345 12.61 -2.12 3.28
C GLN A 345 11.13 -2.45 3.04
N ASP A 346 10.80 -3.13 1.93
CA ASP A 346 9.42 -3.38 1.48
C ASP A 346 8.51 -3.88 2.61
N TYR A 347 8.81 -5.05 3.18
CA TYR A 347 7.98 -5.63 4.23
C TYR A 347 8.39 -5.19 5.63
N GLU A 348 9.64 -4.79 5.86
CA GLU A 348 10.04 -4.21 7.15
C GLU A 348 9.20 -2.98 7.45
N TRP A 349 9.17 -2.01 6.53
CA TRP A 349 8.44 -0.77 6.72
C TRP A 349 6.93 -1.04 6.79
N THR A 350 6.40 -1.85 5.86
CA THR A 350 4.94 -2.12 5.78
C THR A 350 4.42 -2.82 7.04
N THR A 351 5.17 -3.80 7.56
CA THR A 351 4.82 -4.51 8.81
C THR A 351 4.71 -3.53 9.97
N ARG A 352 5.71 -2.67 10.13
CA ARG A 352 5.75 -1.68 11.20
C ARG A 352 4.72 -0.57 11.04
N ALA A 353 4.40 -0.19 9.81
CA ALA A 353 3.36 0.80 9.51
C ALA A 353 1.96 0.33 9.97
N LEU A 354 1.77 -0.99 10.11
CA LEU A 354 0.58 -1.62 10.64
C LEU A 354 0.64 -1.92 12.14
N GLY A 355 1.72 -1.52 12.82
CA GLY A 355 1.91 -1.78 14.26
C GLY A 355 2.34 -3.20 14.60
N MET A 356 2.82 -3.97 13.62
CA MET A 356 3.38 -5.31 13.83
C MET A 356 4.91 -5.27 13.95
N VAL A 357 5.50 -6.37 14.41
CA VAL A 357 6.96 -6.51 14.54
C VAL A 357 7.54 -7.23 13.32
N HIS A 358 8.64 -6.72 12.77
CA HIS A 358 9.38 -7.38 11.69
C HIS A 358 10.71 -7.94 12.21
N TYR A 359 11.08 -9.12 11.74
CA TYR A 359 12.42 -9.68 11.89
C TYR A 359 12.96 -10.07 10.53
N GLY A 360 14.24 -9.77 10.28
CA GLY A 360 14.97 -10.28 9.14
C GLY A 360 16.01 -11.31 9.56
N PHE A 361 16.28 -12.25 8.67
CA PHE A 361 17.24 -13.34 8.88
C PHE A 361 18.32 -13.34 7.79
N TRP A 362 19.57 -13.52 8.21
CA TRP A 362 20.71 -13.94 7.40
C TRP A 362 21.24 -15.27 7.94
N GLY A 363 20.79 -16.39 7.39
CA GLY A 363 21.10 -17.71 7.98
C GLY A 363 20.56 -17.80 9.41
N ASN A 364 21.46 -17.85 10.40
CA ASN A 364 21.12 -17.86 11.82
C ASN A 364 21.11 -16.47 12.48
N ARG A 365 21.57 -15.42 11.79
CA ARG A 365 21.63 -14.07 12.35
C ARG A 365 20.30 -13.37 12.18
N VAL A 366 19.71 -12.97 13.29
CA VAL A 366 18.46 -12.21 13.36
C VAL A 366 18.75 -10.71 13.48
N PHE A 367 17.94 -9.89 12.83
CA PHE A 367 17.91 -8.45 13.03
C PHE A 367 16.48 -7.92 13.05
N THR A 368 16.28 -6.80 13.75
CA THR A 368 15.01 -6.08 13.82
C THR A 368 15.29 -4.61 14.13
N ARG A 369 14.30 -3.73 13.97
CA ARG A 369 14.45 -2.30 14.29
C ARG A 369 14.71 -2.12 15.80
N PRO A 370 15.61 -1.21 16.23
CA PRO A 370 16.36 -0.20 15.45
C PRO A 370 17.62 -0.72 14.73
N GLY A 371 18.01 -1.98 14.92
CA GLY A 371 19.22 -2.58 14.34
C GLY A 371 19.05 -3.20 12.94
N THR A 372 18.26 -2.60 12.06
CA THR A 372 18.12 -3.06 10.66
C THR A 372 19.37 -2.73 9.84
N PRO A 373 19.85 -3.62 8.95
CA PRO A 373 20.92 -3.34 8.00
C PRO A 373 20.61 -2.17 7.05
N GLN A 374 21.64 -1.68 6.36
CA GLN A 374 21.44 -0.80 5.21
C GLN A 374 20.86 -1.57 4.03
N VAL A 375 20.08 -0.89 3.19
CA VAL A 375 19.51 -1.49 1.96
C VAL A 375 20.66 -1.92 1.05
N ALA A 376 20.65 -3.19 0.66
CA ALA A 376 21.69 -3.78 -0.17
C ALA A 376 21.13 -4.97 -0.96
N TYR A 377 21.62 -5.14 -2.18
CA TYR A 377 21.22 -6.19 -3.11
C TYR A 377 22.48 -6.95 -3.57
N PRO A 378 23.12 -7.74 -2.69
CA PRO A 378 24.35 -8.46 -3.04
C PRO A 378 24.13 -9.48 -4.16
N GLU A 379 25.22 -9.96 -4.76
CA GLU A 379 25.16 -11.11 -5.65
C GLU A 379 24.50 -12.30 -4.95
N GLY A 380 23.56 -12.96 -5.62
CA GLY A 380 22.75 -14.02 -5.01
C GLY A 380 21.48 -13.54 -4.31
N PHE A 381 21.26 -12.23 -4.12
CA PHE A 381 20.05 -11.69 -3.48
C PHE A 381 18.77 -12.16 -4.20
N GLN A 382 18.76 -12.21 -5.52
CA GLN A 382 17.60 -12.72 -6.28
C GLN A 382 17.70 -14.22 -6.62
N GLY A 383 18.68 -14.93 -6.06
CA GLY A 383 19.06 -16.30 -6.40
C GLY A 383 18.20 -17.38 -5.72
N ASN A 384 18.61 -18.65 -5.89
CA ASN A 384 17.88 -19.84 -5.45
C ASN A 384 18.57 -20.62 -4.32
N ALA A 385 19.53 -20.00 -3.66
CA ALA A 385 20.33 -20.61 -2.61
C ALA A 385 20.41 -19.67 -1.40
N ILE A 386 19.26 -19.22 -0.91
CA ILE A 386 19.19 -18.37 0.27
C ILE A 386 19.31 -19.25 1.52
N PRO A 387 20.34 -19.06 2.37
CA PRO A 387 20.52 -19.88 3.56
C PRO A 387 19.58 -19.46 4.69
N ILE A 388 19.12 -20.43 5.47
CA ILE A 388 18.31 -20.16 6.67
C ILE A 388 18.59 -21.21 7.75
N ASP A 389 18.68 -20.78 9.02
CA ASP A 389 18.71 -21.71 10.14
C ASP A 389 17.29 -21.93 10.69
N GLY A 390 16.66 -23.03 10.28
CA GLY A 390 15.30 -23.38 10.68
C GLY A 390 15.07 -23.42 12.19
N ALA A 391 16.06 -23.86 12.97
CA ALA A 391 15.94 -23.94 14.43
C ALA A 391 15.92 -22.54 15.06
N ALA A 392 16.72 -21.61 14.53
CA ALA A 392 16.71 -20.22 14.98
C ALA A 392 15.37 -19.54 14.70
N VAL A 393 14.77 -19.81 13.53
CA VAL A 393 13.44 -19.32 13.16
C VAL A 393 12.36 -19.87 14.10
N ALA A 394 12.34 -21.19 14.31
CA ALA A 394 11.36 -21.84 15.17
C ALA A 394 11.46 -21.37 16.63
N LYS A 395 12.68 -21.23 17.15
CA LYS A 395 12.93 -20.65 18.48
C LYS A 395 12.32 -19.25 18.61
N LEU A 396 12.60 -18.37 17.64
CA LEU A 396 12.03 -17.02 17.66
C LEU A 396 10.49 -17.03 17.53
N CYS A 397 9.92 -17.94 16.74
CA CYS A 397 8.47 -18.10 16.66
C CYS A 397 7.88 -18.40 18.04
N HIS A 398 8.43 -19.38 18.75
CA HIS A 398 7.98 -19.74 20.09
C HIS A 398 8.12 -18.55 21.07
N GLU A 399 9.28 -17.90 21.12
CA GLU A 399 9.51 -16.69 21.94
C GLU A 399 8.46 -15.60 21.68
N ARG A 400 8.13 -15.34 20.41
CA ARG A 400 7.11 -14.35 20.02
C ARG A 400 5.70 -14.72 20.43
N LEU A 401 5.39 -16.01 20.50
CA LEU A 401 4.06 -16.49 20.86
C LEU A 401 3.82 -16.57 22.37
N ILE A 402 4.88 -16.77 23.16
CA ILE A 402 4.81 -16.81 24.63
C ILE A 402 4.91 -15.43 25.29
N LEU A 403 5.46 -14.41 24.61
CA LEU A 403 5.66 -13.05 25.13
C LEU A 403 4.41 -12.33 25.67
N ALA A 404 3.20 -12.86 25.46
CA ALA A 404 1.97 -12.32 26.05
C ALA A 404 1.62 -12.93 27.43
N HIS A 405 2.12 -14.13 27.75
CA HIS A 405 1.84 -14.77 29.04
C HIS A 405 2.51 -14.05 30.22
N GLU A 406 3.65 -13.39 30.00
CA GLU A 406 4.42 -12.74 31.08
C GLU A 406 3.94 -11.32 31.42
N THR A 407 3.00 -10.75 30.66
CA THR A 407 2.45 -9.40 30.89
C THR A 407 1.05 -9.38 31.51
N ASP A 408 0.42 -10.56 31.62
CA ASP A 408 -0.89 -10.76 32.23
C ASP A 408 -0.81 -11.43 33.63
N ASP A 409 0.41 -11.68 34.13
CA ASP A 409 0.75 -11.99 35.53
C ASP A 409 1.37 -10.75 36.22
#